data_AF-A0A819W6F8-F1
#
_entry.id   AF-A0A819W6F8-F1
#
_cell.length_a   1.000
_cell.length_b   1.000
_cell.length_c   1.000
_cell.angle_alpha   90.00
_cell.angle_beta   90.00
_cell.angle_gamma   90.00
#
_symmetry.space_group_name_H-M   'P 1'
#
loop_
_entity.id
_entity.type
_entity.pdbx_description
1 polymer ?
#
loop_
_entity_poly.entity_id
_entity_poly.type
_entity_poly.pdbx_seq_one_letter_code
_entity_poly.pdbx_strand_id
1 'polypeptide(L)'
;LDERNELTFVHDFMELSSIEYDWKDKTLYIGDRLTDKIHQMNFNKTQSIVIVEDNQISSIRTLAINWFKWKLYQLIIISEIRISELDGRYTIT
;
A
#
# COMPACT_ATOMS: atom_id res chain seq x y z
N LEU A 1 9.27 -29.26 18.66
CA LEU A 1 9.05 -27.82 18.45
C LEU A 1 9.73 -27.52 17.13
N ASP A 2 8.95 -27.41 16.06
CA ASP A 2 9.47 -27.18 14.72
C ASP A 2 9.86 -25.70 14.60
N GLU A 3 11.09 -25.42 14.17
CA GLU A 3 11.78 -24.14 14.37
C GLU A 3 11.45 -23.07 13.30
N ARG A 4 10.38 -23.24 12.52
CA ARG A 4 9.93 -22.21 11.57
C ARG A 4 8.41 -22.07 11.56
N ASN A 5 7.88 -21.35 12.53
CA ASN A 5 6.53 -20.80 12.45
C ASN A 5 6.51 -19.55 11.55
N GLU A 6 6.91 -19.69 10.28
CA GLU A 6 6.70 -18.65 9.29
C GLU A 6 5.24 -18.71 8.82
N LEU A 7 4.43 -17.71 9.21
CA LEU A 7 3.05 -17.57 8.77
C LEU A 7 2.99 -16.60 7.59
N THR A 8 2.71 -17.11 6.40
CA THR A 8 2.40 -16.27 5.23
C THR A 8 1.02 -15.67 5.39
N PHE A 9 0.96 -14.34 5.53
CA PHE A 9 -0.30 -13.61 5.67
C PHE A 9 -0.92 -13.25 4.31
N VAL A 10 -0.09 -12.84 3.36
CA VAL A 10 -0.46 -12.45 1.99
C VAL A 10 0.53 -13.03 0.97
N HIS A 11 0.05 -13.32 -0.23
CA HIS A 11 0.84 -13.81 -1.37
C HIS A 11 0.31 -13.21 -2.68
N ASP A 12 0.88 -13.58 -3.83
CA ASP A 12 0.50 -13.11 -5.18
C ASP A 12 0.87 -11.66 -5.55
N PHE A 13 1.83 -11.07 -4.84
CA PHE A 13 2.46 -9.80 -5.22
C PHE A 13 3.78 -10.06 -5.93
N MET A 14 4.14 -9.19 -6.87
CA MET A 14 5.37 -9.37 -7.63
C MET A 14 6.60 -8.93 -6.83
N GLU A 15 6.56 -7.75 -6.21
CA GLU A 15 7.60 -7.30 -5.30
C GLU A 15 7.05 -6.37 -4.21
N LEU A 16 6.76 -6.94 -3.04
CA LEU A 16 6.31 -6.18 -1.86
C LEU A 16 7.40 -5.21 -1.38
N SER A 17 7.17 -3.91 -1.50
CA SER A 17 8.09 -2.89 -0.97
C SER A 17 7.65 -2.30 0.36
N SER A 18 6.34 -2.27 0.62
CA SER A 18 5.79 -1.60 1.81
C SER A 18 4.41 -2.12 2.20
N ILE A 19 4.10 -2.00 3.49
CA ILE A 19 2.81 -2.34 4.08
C ILE A 19 2.45 -1.31 5.16
N GLU A 20 1.22 -0.84 5.14
CA GLU A 20 0.67 0.09 6.13
C GLU A 20 -0.69 -0.41 6.62
N TYR A 21 -1.01 -0.20 7.89
CA TYR A 21 -2.23 -0.70 8.51
C TYR A 21 -3.08 0.44 9.11
N ASP A 22 -4.26 0.63 8.55
CA ASP A 22 -5.29 1.46 9.16
C ASP A 22 -6.00 0.66 10.26
N TRP A 23 -5.70 0.99 11.52
CA TRP A 23 -6.28 0.32 12.67
C TRP A 23 -7.77 0.63 12.87
N LYS A 24 -8.26 1.77 12.35
CA LYS A 24 -9.65 2.21 12.52
C LYS A 24 -10.55 1.39 11.61
N ASP A 25 -10.20 1.35 10.32
CA ASP A 25 -10.99 0.67 9.29
C ASP A 25 -10.56 -0.79 9.05
N LYS A 26 -9.50 -1.23 9.74
CA LYS A 26 -8.94 -2.60 9.65
C LYS A 26 -8.52 -2.93 8.22
N THR A 27 -7.81 -2.01 7.59
CA THR A 27 -7.41 -2.08 6.19
C THR A 27 -5.90 -2.05 6.05
N LEU A 28 -5.38 -2.81 5.10
CA LEU A 28 -3.99 -2.83 4.70
C LEU A 28 -3.80 -2.10 3.38
N TYR A 29 -2.74 -1.31 3.32
CA TYR A 29 -2.23 -0.70 2.10
C TYR A 29 -0.89 -1.34 1.77
N ILE A 30 -0.77 -1.90 0.58
CA ILE A 30 0.37 -2.72 0.17
C ILE A 30 0.94 -2.14 -1.12
N GLY A 31 2.22 -1.76 -1.09
CA GLY A 31 2.94 -1.35 -2.29
C GLY A 31 3.57 -2.55 -3.00
N ASP A 32 3.17 -2.79 -4.25
CA ASP A 32 3.82 -3.71 -5.17
C ASP A 32 4.68 -2.92 -6.15
N ARG A 33 5.99 -2.93 -5.90
CA ARG A 33 6.96 -2.09 -6.61
C ARG A 33 7.19 -2.52 -8.04
N LEU A 34 7.09 -3.82 -8.35
CA LEU A 34 7.35 -4.29 -9.71
C LEU A 34 6.17 -4.01 -10.64
N THR A 35 4.95 -3.93 -10.10
CA THR A 35 3.75 -3.62 -10.86
C THR A 35 3.30 -2.17 -10.77
N ASP A 36 4.02 -1.32 -10.02
CA ASP A 36 3.67 0.08 -9.72
C ASP A 36 2.23 0.24 -9.21
N LYS A 37 1.82 -0.65 -8.31
CA LYS A 37 0.47 -0.70 -7.73
C LYS A 37 0.46 -0.50 -6.23
N ILE A 38 -0.55 0.22 -5.76
CA ILE A 38 -0.94 0.22 -4.36
C ILE A 38 -2.25 -0.54 -4.23
N HIS A 39 -2.22 -1.60 -3.44
CA HIS A 39 -3.37 -2.41 -3.13
C HIS A 39 -3.97 -1.99 -1.80
N GLN A 40 -5.30 -1.95 -1.74
CA GLN A 40 -6.06 -1.85 -0.51
C GLN A 40 -6.74 -3.19 -0.26
N MET A 41 -6.63 -3.72 0.96
CA MET A 41 -7.23 -5.01 1.32
C MET A 41 -7.69 -4.98 2.77
N ASN A 42 -8.84 -5.57 3.08
CA ASN A 42 -9.24 -5.73 4.48
C ASN A 42 -8.24 -6.63 5.22
N PHE A 43 -8.04 -6.42 6.52
CA PHE A 43 -7.15 -7.23 7.34
C PHE A 43 -7.59 -8.71 7.43
N ASN A 44 -8.86 -9.00 7.20
CA ASN A 44 -9.33 -10.39 7.04
C ASN A 44 -9.04 -10.98 5.63
N LYS A 45 -8.26 -10.28 4.80
CA LYS A 45 -7.83 -10.64 3.44
C LYS A 45 -8.93 -10.60 2.38
N THR A 46 -10.07 -9.99 2.68
CA THR A 46 -11.15 -9.76 1.71
C THR A 46 -10.97 -8.43 0.98
N GLN A 47 -11.64 -8.27 -0.17
CA GLN A 47 -11.72 -7.01 -0.91
C GLN A 47 -10.35 -6.41 -1.25
N SER A 48 -9.46 -7.22 -1.82
CA SER A 48 -8.20 -6.71 -2.41
C SER A 48 -8.51 -5.97 -3.71
N ILE A 49 -8.25 -4.67 -3.74
CA ILE A 49 -8.43 -3.81 -4.92
C ILE A 49 -7.17 -2.99 -5.15
N VAL A 50 -6.96 -2.56 -6.39
CA VAL A 50 -5.91 -1.59 -6.74
C VAL A 50 -6.49 -0.18 -6.59
N ILE A 51 -5.88 0.65 -5.75
CA ILE A 51 -6.31 2.04 -5.52
C ILE A 51 -5.41 3.06 -6.24
N VAL A 52 -4.18 2.67 -6.56
CA VAL A 52 -3.25 3.46 -7.38
C VAL A 52 -2.61 2.52 -8.39
N GLU A 53 -2.63 2.92 -9.66
CA GLU A 53 -1.92 2.28 -10.76
C GLU A 53 -1.23 3.40 -11.55
N ASP A 54 0.10 3.45 -11.49
CA ASP A 54 0.88 4.45 -12.23
C ASP A 54 1.87 3.77 -13.17
N ASN A 55 1.48 3.64 -14.44
CA ASN A 55 2.31 3.06 -15.49
C ASN A 55 3.46 3.99 -15.93
N GLN A 56 3.62 5.17 -15.32
CA GLN A 56 4.66 6.14 -15.63
C GLN A 56 5.77 6.11 -14.57
N ILE A 57 6.45 4.96 -14.45
CA ILE A 57 7.76 4.80 -13.79
C ILE A 57 7.91 5.66 -12.53
N SER A 58 7.28 5.25 -11.44
CA SER A 58 7.52 5.86 -10.14
C SER A 58 7.56 4.80 -9.05
N SER A 59 8.47 3.83 -9.23
CA SER A 59 8.68 2.67 -8.34
C SER A 59 8.49 3.05 -6.87
N ILE A 60 7.34 2.63 -6.34
CA ILE A 60 6.90 2.90 -4.98
C ILE A 60 7.96 2.33 -4.04
N ARG A 61 8.64 3.21 -3.29
CA ARG A 61 9.68 2.82 -2.34
C ARG A 61 9.06 2.48 -1.00
N THR A 62 8.20 3.35 -0.50
CA THR A 62 7.47 3.13 0.75
C THR A 62 6.19 3.93 0.79
N LEU A 63 5.30 3.52 1.68
CA LEU A 63 4.06 4.19 2.00
C LEU A 63 4.12 4.74 3.43
N ALA A 64 3.23 5.68 3.72
CA ALA A 64 2.82 6.03 5.07
C ALA A 64 1.36 6.49 5.02
N ILE A 65 0.59 6.21 6.07
CA ILE A 65 -0.81 6.62 6.14
C ILE A 65 -1.07 7.60 7.29
N ASN A 66 -2.02 8.49 7.09
CA ASN A 66 -2.65 9.27 8.15
C ASN A 66 -4.14 8.92 8.18
N TRP A 67 -4.49 7.91 8.97
CA TRP A 67 -5.86 7.42 9.11
C TRP A 67 -6.82 8.46 9.73
N PHE A 68 -6.30 9.47 10.45
CA PHE A 68 -7.14 10.55 10.99
C PHE A 68 -7.57 11.57 9.92
N LYS A 69 -6.75 11.73 8.87
CA LYS A 69 -6.99 12.68 7.78
C LYS A 69 -7.28 11.99 6.44
N TRP A 70 -7.39 10.67 6.44
CA TRP A 70 -7.54 9.84 5.25
C TRP A 70 -6.50 10.14 4.17
N LYS A 71 -5.23 10.33 4.56
CA LYS A 71 -4.13 10.58 3.59
C LYS A 71 -3.22 9.38 3.43
N LEU A 72 -2.79 9.17 2.18
CA LEU A 72 -1.76 8.24 1.76
C LEU A 72 -0.56 9.02 1.22
N TYR A 73 0.61 8.77 1.79
CA TYR A 73 1.88 9.36 1.38
C TYR A 73 2.71 8.29 0.67
N GLN A 74 3.22 8.63 -0.51
CA GLN A 74 3.94 7.71 -1.38
C GLN A 74 5.33 8.28 -1.61
N LEU A 75 6.38 7.60 -1.13
CA LEU A 75 7.76 7.94 -1.47
C LEU A 75 8.13 7.20 -2.76
N ILE A 76 8.44 7.95 -3.82
CA ILE A 76 8.80 7.38 -5.13
C ILE A 76 10.31 7.45 -5.39
N ILE A 77 10.80 6.66 -6.35
CA ILE A 77 12.24 6.51 -6.62
C ILE A 77 12.96 7.82 -6.99
N ILE A 78 12.25 8.78 -7.58
CA ILE A 78 12.78 10.11 -7.93
C ILE A 78 12.80 11.11 -6.75
N SER A 79 12.65 10.63 -5.51
CA SER A 79 12.74 11.42 -4.26
C SER A 79 11.65 12.47 -4.09
N GLU A 80 10.46 12.23 -4.65
CA GLU A 80 9.26 13.03 -4.38
C GLU A 80 8.33 12.30 -3.40
N ILE A 81 7.52 13.07 -2.68
CA ILE A 81 6.40 12.55 -1.87
C ILE A 81 5.10 12.96 -2.54
N ARG A 82 4.34 11.96 -3.02
CA ARG A 82 2.99 12.17 -3.54
C ARG A 82 1.98 11.95 -2.43
N ILE A 83 0.92 12.75 -2.44
CA ILE A 83 -0.15 12.70 -1.44
C ILE A 83 -1.47 12.47 -2.15
N SER A 84 -2.21 11.47 -1.69
CA SER A 84 -3.56 11.19 -2.13
C SER A 84 -4.47 10.98 -0.91
N GLU A 85 -5.77 10.91 -1.15
CA GLU A 85 -6.70 10.27 -0.23
C GLU A 85 -6.37 8.77 -0.09
N LEU A 86 -6.89 8.13 0.96
CA LEU A 86 -6.73 6.70 1.20
C LEU A 86 -7.35 5.80 0.11
N ASP A 87 -8.22 6.34 -0.74
CA ASP A 87 -8.75 5.61 -1.91
C ASP A 87 -7.96 5.89 -3.20
N GLY A 88 -6.81 6.56 -3.10
CA GLY A 88 -5.90 6.84 -4.22
C GLY A 88 -6.21 8.11 -5.00
N ARG A 89 -7.33 8.79 -4.74
CA ARG A 89 -7.66 10.06 -5.43
C ARG A 89 -6.82 11.22 -4.92
N TYR A 90 -6.42 12.15 -5.80
CA TYR A 90 -5.73 13.37 -5.38
C TYR A 90 -6.68 14.38 -4.74
N THR A 91 -6.22 15.08 -3.69
CA THR A 91 -6.94 16.24 -3.16
C THR A 91 -6.70 17.44 -4.06
N ILE A 92 -7.73 17.90 -4.78
CA ILE A 92 -7.73 19.23 -5.39
C ILE A 92 -8.19 20.20 -4.30
N THR A 93 -7.31 21.07 -3.82
CA THR A 93 -7.67 22.18 -2.92
C THR A 93 -7.17 23.48 -3.49
#